data_AF-A0A6S6S2A3-F1
#
_entry.id   AF-A0A6S6S2A3-F1
#
_cell.length_a   1.000
_cell.length_b   1.000
_cell.length_c   1.000
_cell.angle_alpha   90.00
_cell.angle_beta   90.00
_cell.angle_gamma   90.00
#
_symmetry.space_group_name_H-M   'P 1'
#
loop_
_entity.id
_entity.type
_entity.pdbx_description
1 polymer ?
#
loop_
_entity_poly.entity_id
_entity_poly.type
_entity_poly.pdbx_seq_one_letter_code
_entity_poly.pdbx_strand_id
1 'polypeptide(L)'
;MSLMSKLLSLAVVTTLTISAGADSDDVKDYVKKHMIKNKQVKVTNVEVISSKVLDKPKGWEVFFLNIDANVKKSATVYDKVTVPETLFVKDGYTVPTLIDLQTGEDFKNLLKPELNDSIYDDKHLIAGNKDAKHKLVVFSDPQCPFCQTKVPEIYEAVKANPNDLALYYYHFPLLRIHPVSDIITRAMLVEQHKGNKAKAMEFYSLKINPREVNATKVLAKINKQYKVNITEKDLNTKEISDEVRFDKDMATKSMVSGTPTVYVDGVWDPSRNKYKKLIAKSK
;
A
#
# COMPACT_ATOMS: atom_id res chain seq x y z
N MET A 1 -74.99 0.33 0.90
CA MET A 1 -74.26 1.07 -0.16
C MET A 1 -73.87 2.40 0.46
N SER A 2 -72.63 2.86 0.62
CA SER A 2 -71.30 2.47 0.18
C SER A 2 -70.32 3.07 1.22
N LEU A 3 -69.38 2.27 1.72
CA LEU A 3 -68.25 2.73 2.51
C LEU A 3 -67.24 3.38 1.56
N MET A 4 -67.01 4.69 1.70
CA MET A 4 -65.84 5.36 1.13
C MET A 4 -65.16 6.21 2.20
N SER A 5 -64.29 5.55 2.98
CA SER A 5 -63.30 6.21 3.81
C SER A 5 -62.18 6.74 2.91
N LYS A 6 -61.99 8.06 2.92
CA LYS A 6 -60.89 8.74 2.25
C LYS A 6 -59.60 8.47 3.02
N LEU A 7 -58.82 7.47 2.57
CA LEU A 7 -57.41 7.36 2.92
C LEU A 7 -56.61 8.24 1.96
N LEU A 8 -56.20 9.41 2.45
CA LEU A 8 -55.15 10.21 1.83
C LEU A 8 -53.82 9.50 2.11
N SER A 9 -53.42 8.59 1.22
CA SER A 9 -52.07 8.05 1.19
C SER A 9 -51.13 9.14 0.70
N LEU A 10 -50.49 9.83 1.64
CA LEU A 10 -49.38 10.72 1.37
C LEU A 10 -48.22 9.86 0.84
N ALA A 11 -48.15 9.71 -0.48
CA ALA A 11 -47.02 9.10 -1.15
C ALA A 11 -45.82 10.05 -0.98
N VAL A 12 -45.04 9.84 0.07
CA VAL A 12 -43.67 10.37 0.15
C VAL A 12 -42.91 9.65 -0.95
N VAL A 13 -42.86 10.27 -2.13
CA VAL A 13 -41.89 9.92 -3.17
C VAL A 13 -40.54 10.34 -2.60
N THR A 14 -39.91 9.45 -1.84
CA THR A 14 -38.47 9.51 -1.66
C THR A 14 -37.89 9.36 -3.05
N THR A 15 -37.55 10.46 -3.70
CA THR A 15 -36.60 10.46 -4.81
C THR A 15 -35.30 9.93 -4.22
N LEU A 16 -35.13 8.61 -4.28
CA LEU A 16 -33.83 7.99 -4.30
C LEU A 16 -33.13 8.62 -5.50
N THR A 17 -32.33 9.65 -5.25
CA THR A 17 -31.25 9.99 -6.16
C THR A 17 -30.33 8.78 -6.14
N ILE A 18 -30.63 7.79 -6.98
CA ILE A 18 -29.67 6.78 -7.39
C ILE A 18 -28.61 7.61 -8.09
N SER A 19 -27.56 8.01 -7.36
CA SER A 19 -26.34 8.41 -8.04
C SER A 19 -25.97 7.20 -8.87
N ALA A 20 -26.07 7.32 -10.19
CA ALA A 20 -25.57 6.34 -11.15
C ALA A 20 -24.03 6.31 -11.07
N GLY A 21 -23.50 5.91 -9.92
CA GLY A 21 -22.12 5.46 -9.80
C GLY A 21 -21.98 4.25 -10.72
N ALA A 22 -20.81 4.12 -11.35
CA ALA A 22 -20.57 2.97 -12.21
C ALA A 22 -20.54 1.71 -11.35
N ASP A 23 -21.17 0.64 -11.83
CA ASP A 23 -21.04 -0.65 -11.15
C ASP A 23 -19.57 -1.11 -11.24
N SER A 24 -19.04 -1.64 -10.14
CA SER A 24 -17.72 -2.27 -10.12
C SER A 24 -17.58 -3.34 -11.21
N ASP A 25 -18.68 -4.02 -11.54
CA ASP A 25 -18.68 -5.04 -12.59
C ASP A 25 -18.57 -4.43 -14.00
N ASP A 26 -19.17 -3.26 -14.25
CA ASP A 26 -19.00 -2.54 -15.52
C ASP A 26 -17.54 -2.14 -15.74
N VAL A 27 -16.86 -1.69 -14.67
CA VAL A 27 -15.44 -1.32 -14.72
C VAL A 27 -14.56 -2.53 -15.00
N LYS A 28 -14.79 -3.66 -14.33
CA LYS A 28 -14.05 -4.91 -14.58
C LYS A 28 -14.25 -5.38 -16.03
N ASP A 29 -15.48 -5.32 -16.53
CA ASP A 29 -15.84 -5.71 -17.88
C ASP A 29 -15.18 -4.81 -18.92
N TYR A 30 -15.16 -3.49 -18.69
CA TYR A 30 -14.43 -2.55 -19.52
C TYR A 30 -12.94 -2.91 -19.60
N VAL A 31 -12.29 -3.18 -18.46
CA VAL A 31 -10.87 -3.54 -18.43
C VAL A 31 -10.60 -4.81 -19.24
N LYS A 32 -11.40 -5.86 -19.01
CA LYS A 32 -11.22 -7.16 -19.68
C LYS A 32 -11.48 -7.09 -21.19
N LYS A 33 -12.52 -6.35 -21.61
CA LYS A 33 -13.01 -6.34 -23.01
C LYS A 33 -12.34 -5.27 -23.87
N HIS A 34 -12.03 -4.10 -23.28
CA HIS A 34 -11.73 -2.90 -24.07
C HIS A 34 -10.35 -2.30 -23.77
N MET A 35 -9.86 -2.37 -22.53
CA MET A 35 -8.61 -1.70 -22.16
C MET A 35 -7.37 -2.46 -22.66
N ILE A 36 -7.36 -3.79 -22.51
CA ILE A 36 -6.21 -4.62 -22.86
C ILE A 36 -6.44 -5.32 -24.21
N LYS A 37 -5.89 -4.73 -25.28
CA LYS A 37 -6.00 -5.25 -26.66
C LYS A 37 -4.75 -5.97 -27.16
N ASN A 38 -3.70 -6.06 -26.34
CA ASN A 38 -2.44 -6.69 -26.73
C ASN A 38 -2.60 -8.23 -26.73
N LYS A 39 -2.43 -8.87 -27.90
CA LYS A 39 -2.55 -10.33 -28.07
C LYS A 39 -1.55 -11.16 -27.25
N GLN A 40 -0.46 -10.54 -26.78
CA GLN A 40 0.51 -11.19 -25.89
C GLN A 40 0.09 -11.15 -24.42
N VAL A 41 -0.94 -10.38 -24.06
CA VAL A 41 -1.40 -10.22 -22.69
C VAL A 41 -2.76 -10.89 -22.55
N LYS A 42 -2.84 -11.89 -21.68
CA LYS A 42 -4.10 -12.52 -21.30
C LYS A 42 -4.46 -12.10 -19.89
N VAL A 43 -5.47 -11.24 -19.75
CA VAL A 43 -6.05 -10.88 -18.45
C VAL A 43 -6.67 -12.13 -17.82
N THR A 44 -6.26 -12.45 -16.60
CA THR A 44 -6.79 -13.60 -15.84
C THR A 44 -7.76 -13.14 -14.76
N ASN A 45 -7.54 -11.98 -14.16
CA ASN A 45 -8.39 -11.42 -13.12
C ASN A 45 -8.34 -9.88 -13.14
N VAL A 46 -9.43 -9.25 -12.72
CA VAL A 46 -9.49 -7.81 -12.45
C VAL A 46 -10.16 -7.65 -11.10
N GLU A 47 -9.37 -7.26 -10.11
CA GLU A 47 -9.81 -6.98 -8.75
C GLU A 47 -10.02 -5.48 -8.61
N VAL A 48 -11.17 -5.07 -8.06
CA VAL A 48 -11.39 -3.70 -7.58
C VAL A 48 -10.95 -3.68 -6.12
N ILE A 49 -9.83 -3.03 -5.83
CA ILE A 49 -9.24 -2.94 -4.49
C ILE A 49 -10.11 -2.05 -3.61
N SER A 50 -10.48 -0.89 -4.14
CA SER A 50 -11.41 0.08 -3.54
C SER A 50 -11.90 1.04 -4.61
N SER A 51 -13.03 1.70 -4.34
CA SER A 51 -13.50 2.86 -5.10
C SER A 51 -13.86 4.01 -4.15
N LYS A 52 -13.87 5.23 -4.68
CA LYS A 52 -14.24 6.42 -3.91
C LYS A 52 -14.86 7.48 -4.80
N VAL A 53 -16.01 8.01 -4.38
CA VAL A 53 -16.58 9.22 -4.99
C VAL A 53 -15.71 10.43 -4.59
N LEU A 54 -15.32 11.22 -5.59
CA LEU A 54 -14.50 12.41 -5.38
C LEU A 54 -15.36 13.57 -4.87
N ASP A 55 -14.90 14.22 -3.79
CA ASP A 55 -15.50 15.46 -3.29
C ASP A 55 -15.37 16.60 -4.31
N LYS A 56 -14.23 16.61 -5.04
CA LYS A 56 -13.91 17.51 -6.15
C LYS A 56 -13.00 16.78 -7.15
N PRO A 57 -13.21 16.92 -8.47
CA PRO A 57 -14.41 17.47 -9.11
C PRO A 57 -15.63 16.56 -8.86
N LYS A 58 -16.80 17.17 -8.62
CA LYS A 58 -18.03 16.42 -8.29
C LYS A 58 -18.49 15.52 -9.44
N GLY A 59 -19.09 14.39 -9.07
CA GLY A 59 -19.67 13.41 -9.99
C GLY A 59 -18.65 12.46 -10.61
N TRP A 60 -17.38 12.53 -10.20
CA TRP A 60 -16.37 11.56 -10.56
C TRP A 60 -16.20 10.54 -9.44
N GLU A 61 -16.05 9.28 -9.82
CA GLU A 61 -15.65 8.19 -8.93
C GLU A 61 -14.29 7.66 -9.39
N VAL A 62 -13.39 7.39 -8.46
CA VAL A 62 -12.12 6.73 -8.73
C VAL A 62 -12.22 5.26 -8.38
N PHE A 63 -11.70 4.39 -9.24
CA PHE A 63 -11.54 2.96 -9.02
C PHE A 63 -10.05 2.61 -9.01
N PHE A 64 -9.62 1.89 -7.97
CA PHE A 64 -8.28 1.33 -7.87
C PHE A 64 -8.34 -0.15 -8.15
N LEU A 65 -7.59 -0.61 -9.13
CA LEU A 65 -7.69 -1.95 -9.67
C LEU A 65 -6.35 -2.68 -9.59
N ASN A 66 -6.40 -3.99 -9.35
CA ASN A 66 -5.29 -4.90 -9.65
C ASN A 66 -5.69 -5.76 -10.85
N ILE A 67 -4.88 -5.70 -11.91
CA ILE A 67 -5.11 -6.47 -13.13
C ILE A 67 -4.08 -7.58 -13.18
N ASP A 68 -4.51 -8.81 -12.91
CA ASP A 68 -3.65 -9.97 -13.06
C ASP A 68 -3.68 -10.42 -14.51
N ALA A 69 -2.49 -10.59 -15.09
CA ALA A 69 -2.35 -11.02 -16.47
C ALA A 69 -1.16 -11.97 -16.67
N ASN A 70 -1.31 -12.84 -17.67
CA ASN A 70 -0.21 -13.62 -18.22
C ASN A 70 0.34 -12.90 -19.44
N VAL A 71 1.62 -12.51 -19.40
CA VAL A 71 2.32 -11.84 -20.49
C VAL A 71 3.20 -12.85 -21.20
N LYS A 72 2.90 -13.13 -22.47
CA LYS A 72 3.66 -14.06 -23.31
C LYS A 72 5.04 -13.50 -23.64
N LYS A 73 6.10 -14.18 -23.20
CA LYS A 73 7.49 -13.89 -23.54
C LYS A 73 7.99 -14.70 -24.73
N SER A 74 7.55 -15.95 -24.83
CA SER A 74 7.86 -16.86 -25.94
C SER A 74 6.68 -17.80 -26.19
N ALA A 75 6.83 -18.78 -27.08
CA ALA A 75 5.75 -19.74 -27.36
C ALA A 75 5.23 -20.46 -26.09
N THR A 76 6.13 -20.74 -25.14
CA THR A 76 5.85 -21.56 -23.94
C THR A 76 6.06 -20.81 -22.62
N VAL A 77 6.66 -19.62 -22.63
CA VAL A 77 6.98 -18.85 -21.42
C VAL A 77 6.01 -17.68 -21.26
N TYR A 78 5.37 -17.63 -20.10
CA TYR A 78 4.47 -16.55 -19.69
C TYR A 78 4.88 -16.01 -18.34
N ASP A 79 4.99 -14.70 -18.23
CA ASP A 79 5.17 -14.02 -16.96
C ASP A 79 3.80 -13.72 -16.35
N LYS A 80 3.60 -14.11 -15.10
CA LYS A 80 2.44 -13.68 -14.32
C LYS A 80 2.75 -12.32 -13.72
N VAL A 81 1.92 -11.33 -14.00
CA VAL A 81 2.09 -9.97 -13.50
C VAL A 81 0.78 -9.47 -12.93
N THR A 82 0.88 -8.66 -11.88
CA THR A 82 -0.22 -7.81 -11.39
C THR A 82 0.11 -6.38 -11.77
N VAL A 83 -0.78 -5.74 -12.52
CA VAL A 83 -0.65 -4.34 -12.94
C VAL A 83 -1.70 -3.52 -12.21
N PRO A 84 -1.29 -2.65 -11.28
CA PRO A 84 -2.21 -1.75 -10.64
C PRO A 84 -2.65 -0.65 -11.61
N GLU A 85 -3.94 -0.32 -11.61
CA GLU A 85 -4.50 0.72 -12.47
C GLU A 85 -5.48 1.63 -11.70
N THR A 86 -5.54 2.90 -12.10
CA THR A 86 -6.51 3.87 -11.57
C THR A 86 -7.38 4.34 -12.72
N LEU A 87 -8.69 4.17 -12.58
CA LEU A 87 -9.67 4.66 -13.54
C LEU A 87 -10.58 5.69 -12.88
N PHE A 88 -10.81 6.80 -13.57
CA PHE A 88 -11.79 7.80 -13.16
C PHE A 88 -13.03 7.62 -14.01
N VAL A 89 -14.18 7.44 -13.39
CA VAL A 89 -15.44 7.14 -14.06
C VAL A 89 -16.47 8.21 -13.75
N LYS A 90 -17.21 8.62 -14.77
CA LYS A 90 -18.32 9.58 -14.68
C LYS A 90 -19.31 9.34 -15.81
N ASP A 91 -20.59 9.24 -15.47
CA ASP A 91 -21.71 9.16 -16.43
C ASP A 91 -21.51 8.05 -17.51
N GLY A 92 -20.93 6.91 -17.12
CA GLY A 92 -20.62 5.79 -18.02
C GLY A 92 -19.34 5.94 -18.86
N TYR A 93 -18.60 7.05 -18.72
CA TYR A 93 -17.32 7.29 -19.36
C TYR A 93 -16.16 7.09 -18.39
N THR A 94 -15.02 6.64 -18.91
CA THR A 94 -13.79 6.48 -18.12
C THR A 94 -12.63 7.25 -18.73
N VAL A 95 -11.79 7.81 -17.88
CA VAL A 95 -10.50 8.41 -18.24
C VAL A 95 -9.38 7.81 -17.39
N PRO A 96 -8.19 7.56 -17.98
CA PRO A 96 -7.04 7.00 -17.26
C PRO A 96 -6.31 8.03 -16.38
N THR A 97 -6.61 9.31 -16.60
CA THR A 97 -5.99 10.45 -15.92
C THR A 97 -7.01 11.56 -15.78
N LEU A 98 -7.06 12.19 -14.62
CA LEU A 98 -7.91 13.33 -14.33
C LEU A 98 -7.01 14.45 -13.81
N ILE A 99 -6.85 15.51 -14.60
CA ILE A 99 -5.95 16.63 -14.31
C ILE A 99 -6.79 17.89 -14.10
N ASP A 100 -6.54 18.60 -13.01
CA ASP A 100 -7.08 19.94 -12.81
C ASP A 100 -6.39 20.92 -13.78
N LEU A 101 -7.18 21.58 -14.63
CA LEU A 101 -6.65 22.48 -15.66
C LEU A 101 -6.01 23.76 -15.09
N GLN A 102 -6.41 24.18 -13.88
CA GLN A 102 -5.91 25.41 -13.26
C GLN A 102 -4.62 25.15 -12.51
N THR A 103 -4.55 24.06 -11.75
CA THR A 103 -3.38 23.74 -10.91
C THR A 103 -2.38 22.82 -11.61
N GLY A 104 -2.79 22.13 -12.69
CA GLY A 104 -2.00 21.08 -13.33
C GLY A 104 -1.90 19.80 -12.49
N GLU A 105 -2.69 19.71 -11.41
CA GLU A 105 -2.60 18.62 -10.46
C GLU A 105 -3.30 17.36 -11.01
N ASP A 106 -2.54 16.28 -11.15
CA ASP A 106 -3.07 14.97 -11.53
C ASP A 106 -3.60 14.26 -10.27
N PHE A 107 -4.91 14.04 -10.24
CA PHE A 107 -5.60 13.36 -9.15
C PHE A 107 -5.06 11.96 -8.87
N LYS A 108 -4.45 11.28 -9.86
CA LYS A 108 -3.82 9.97 -9.67
C LYS A 108 -2.67 10.02 -8.66
N ASN A 109 -2.02 11.18 -8.49
CA ASN A 109 -0.95 11.39 -7.52
C ASN A 109 -1.46 11.77 -6.12
N LEU A 110 -2.72 12.18 -6.01
CA LEU A 110 -3.36 12.64 -4.77
C LEU A 110 -4.21 11.58 -4.09
N LEU A 111 -4.31 10.41 -4.72
CA LEU A 111 -5.21 9.36 -4.29
C LEU A 111 -4.46 8.03 -4.24
N LYS A 112 -4.86 7.20 -3.28
CA LYS A 112 -4.38 5.84 -3.12
C LYS A 112 -5.55 4.96 -2.68
N PRO A 113 -5.53 3.65 -2.99
CA PRO A 113 -6.54 2.73 -2.50
C PRO A 113 -6.53 2.70 -0.97
N GLU A 114 -7.70 2.48 -0.39
CA GLU A 114 -7.78 2.04 1.00
C GLU A 114 -7.24 0.62 1.12
N LEU A 115 -6.55 0.32 2.22
CA LEU A 115 -6.03 -1.01 2.49
C LEU A 115 -7.10 -1.87 3.15
N ASN A 116 -7.17 -3.13 2.73
CA ASN A 116 -8.03 -4.13 3.34
C ASN A 116 -7.36 -4.81 4.56
N ASP A 117 -8.13 -5.59 5.31
CA ASP A 117 -7.67 -6.22 6.55
C ASP A 117 -6.51 -7.19 6.39
N SER A 118 -6.27 -7.73 5.19
CA SER A 118 -5.18 -8.68 4.94
C SER A 118 -3.78 -8.07 5.11
N ILE A 119 -3.67 -6.73 5.15
CA ILE A 119 -2.41 -6.02 5.44
C ILE A 119 -2.03 -6.05 6.93
N TYR A 120 -2.92 -6.52 7.80
CA TYR A 120 -2.71 -6.50 9.26
C TYR A 120 -2.39 -7.89 9.82
N ASP A 121 -1.24 -8.45 9.42
CA ASP A 121 -0.78 -9.75 9.92
C ASP A 121 0.33 -9.66 11.00
N ASP A 122 0.45 -10.70 11.81
CA ASP A 122 1.38 -10.76 12.94
C ASP A 122 2.86 -10.71 12.55
N LYS A 123 3.21 -11.10 11.30
CA LYS A 123 4.59 -11.00 10.80
C LYS A 123 4.99 -9.54 10.64
N HIS A 124 4.11 -8.71 10.08
CA HIS A 124 4.39 -7.30 9.80
C HIS A 124 4.22 -6.39 11.02
N LEU A 125 3.55 -6.84 12.09
CA LEU A 125 3.44 -6.09 13.33
C LEU A 125 4.83 -5.87 13.97
N ILE A 126 5.40 -4.66 13.86
CA ILE A 126 6.76 -4.34 14.33
C ILE A 126 6.80 -3.70 15.72
N ALA A 127 5.71 -3.03 16.12
CA ALA A 127 5.57 -2.37 17.43
C ALA A 127 4.10 -2.17 17.81
N GLY A 128 3.85 -2.00 19.11
CA GLY A 128 2.51 -1.81 19.66
C GLY A 128 1.74 -3.12 19.81
N ASN A 129 0.49 -3.01 20.26
CA ASN A 129 -0.39 -4.17 20.45
C ASN A 129 -1.24 -4.39 19.20
N LYS A 130 -1.42 -5.65 18.78
CA LYS A 130 -2.27 -5.98 17.62
C LYS A 130 -3.73 -5.50 17.77
N ASP A 131 -4.18 -5.40 19.03
CA ASP A 131 -5.52 -4.97 19.43
C ASP A 131 -5.57 -3.47 19.77
N ALA A 132 -4.54 -2.69 19.38
CA ALA A 132 -4.55 -1.25 19.59
C ALA A 132 -5.69 -0.56 18.83
N LYS A 133 -6.14 0.57 19.36
CA LYS A 133 -7.27 1.34 18.80
C LYS A 133 -7.08 1.74 17.34
N HIS A 134 -5.85 2.07 16.96
CA HIS A 134 -5.51 2.51 15.61
C HIS A 134 -4.32 1.72 15.07
N LYS A 135 -4.38 1.39 13.78
CA LYS A 135 -3.36 0.61 13.08
C LYS A 135 -2.68 1.45 12.02
N LEU A 136 -1.35 1.54 12.11
CA LEU A 136 -0.50 2.21 11.14
C LEU A 136 0.10 1.17 10.21
N VAL A 137 0.09 1.42 8.91
CA VAL A 137 0.88 0.64 7.93
C VAL A 137 1.93 1.55 7.32
N VAL A 138 3.18 1.08 7.28
CA VAL A 138 4.28 1.84 6.69
C VAL A 138 5.03 0.98 5.68
N PHE A 139 5.05 1.43 4.42
CA PHE A 139 5.92 0.90 3.37
C PHE A 139 7.18 1.75 3.30
N SER A 140 8.35 1.12 3.42
CA SER A 140 9.57 1.88 3.62
C SER A 140 10.85 1.24 3.07
N ASP A 141 11.81 2.11 2.76
CA ASP A 141 13.17 1.78 2.33
C ASP A 141 14.16 2.29 3.40
N PRO A 142 15.02 1.43 3.99
CA PRO A 142 15.98 1.82 5.03
C PRO A 142 17.04 2.85 4.58
N GLN A 143 17.18 3.10 3.28
CA GLN A 143 18.13 4.09 2.73
C GLN A 143 17.44 5.29 2.09
N CYS A 144 16.11 5.33 2.04
CA CYS A 144 15.41 6.55 1.65
C CYS A 144 15.64 7.63 2.72
N PRO A 145 16.16 8.83 2.35
CA PRO A 145 16.47 9.88 3.33
C PRO A 145 15.26 10.30 4.19
N PHE A 146 14.06 10.35 3.59
CA PHE A 146 12.83 10.66 4.32
C PHE A 146 12.44 9.54 5.30
N CYS A 147 12.69 8.28 4.93
CA CYS A 147 12.39 7.14 5.79
C CYS A 147 13.32 7.08 7.00
N GLN A 148 14.62 7.39 6.82
CA GLN A 148 15.60 7.45 7.91
C GLN A 148 15.23 8.41 9.03
N THR A 149 14.39 9.40 8.75
CA THR A 149 13.85 10.31 9.78
C THR A 149 12.47 9.86 10.25
N LYS A 150 11.54 9.63 9.31
CA LYS A 150 10.12 9.45 9.62
C LYS A 150 9.79 8.11 10.26
N VAL A 151 10.46 7.03 9.85
CA VAL A 151 10.14 5.68 10.34
C VAL A 151 10.58 5.47 11.79
N PRO A 152 11.80 5.86 12.21
CA PRO A 152 12.16 5.83 13.63
C PRO A 152 11.22 6.70 14.49
N GLU A 153 10.80 7.87 14.00
CA GLU A 153 9.85 8.74 14.69
C GLU A 153 8.50 8.05 14.94
N ILE A 154 7.92 7.41 13.91
CA ILE A 154 6.67 6.64 14.04
C ILE A 154 6.86 5.46 14.99
N TYR A 155 7.97 4.73 14.85
CA TYR A 155 8.28 3.56 15.68
C TYR A 155 8.35 3.91 17.18
N GLU A 156 9.06 4.98 17.55
CA GLU A 156 9.15 5.43 18.93
C GLU A 156 7.80 5.95 19.46
N ALA A 157 7.01 6.63 18.63
CA ALA A 157 5.67 7.06 19.01
C ALA A 157 4.73 5.88 19.30
N VAL A 158 4.80 4.81 18.50
CA VAL A 158 4.01 3.59 18.70
C VAL A 158 4.46 2.86 19.96
N LYS A 159 5.78 2.71 20.18
CA LYS A 159 6.33 2.12 21.41
C LYS A 159 5.89 2.84 22.68
N ALA A 160 5.80 4.16 22.62
CA ALA A 160 5.35 4.97 23.76
C ALA A 160 3.83 4.87 24.00
N ASN A 161 3.05 4.41 23.02
CA ASN A 161 1.57 4.36 23.08
C ASN A 161 1.01 3.02 22.55
N PRO A 162 1.43 1.87 23.10
CA PRO A 162 1.19 0.55 22.51
C PRO A 162 -0.28 0.11 22.51
N ASN A 163 -1.12 0.71 23.36
CA ASN A 163 -2.57 0.44 23.39
C ASN A 163 -3.36 1.29 22.39
N ASP A 164 -2.81 2.42 21.97
CA ASP A 164 -3.48 3.32 21.03
C ASP A 164 -3.03 3.09 19.60
N LEU A 165 -1.77 2.68 19.41
CA LEU A 165 -1.16 2.47 18.10
C LEU A 165 -0.56 1.07 17.97
N ALA A 166 -0.82 0.45 16.81
CA ALA A 166 -0.08 -0.69 16.28
C ALA A 166 0.68 -0.24 15.03
N LEU A 167 1.91 -0.70 14.83
CA LEU A 167 2.68 -0.44 13.62
C LEU A 167 2.91 -1.73 12.85
N TYR A 168 2.35 -1.79 11.65
CA TYR A 168 2.61 -2.81 10.64
C TYR A 168 3.59 -2.23 9.63
N TYR A 169 4.68 -2.94 9.38
CA TYR A 169 5.81 -2.44 8.60
C TYR A 169 6.08 -3.38 7.44
N TYR A 170 6.11 -2.83 6.22
CA TYR A 170 6.38 -3.56 4.97
C TYR A 170 7.66 -3.02 4.34
N HIS A 171 8.57 -3.93 3.98
CA HIS A 171 9.82 -3.59 3.31
C HIS A 171 9.58 -3.26 1.83
N PHE A 172 9.93 -2.05 1.42
CA PHE A 172 9.82 -1.61 0.03
C PHE A 172 11.13 -0.96 -0.44
N PRO A 173 12.23 -1.73 -0.60
CA PRO A 173 13.53 -1.19 -0.96
C PRO A 173 13.53 -0.68 -2.42
N LEU A 174 13.89 0.59 -2.62
CA LEU A 174 13.86 1.25 -3.93
C LEU A 174 15.15 0.95 -4.72
N LEU A 175 15.31 -0.29 -5.17
CA LEU A 175 16.58 -0.84 -5.69
C LEU A 175 17.22 -0.08 -6.85
N ARG A 176 16.44 0.68 -7.63
CA ARG A 176 16.99 1.51 -8.72
C ARG A 176 17.80 2.71 -8.19
N ILE A 177 17.40 3.23 -7.03
CA ILE A 177 17.99 4.43 -6.43
C ILE A 177 18.95 4.03 -5.30
N HIS A 178 18.54 3.06 -4.47
CA HIS A 178 19.29 2.52 -3.33
C HIS A 178 19.43 0.99 -3.43
N PRO A 179 20.26 0.45 -4.33
CA PRO A 179 20.45 -1.00 -4.43
C PRO A 179 20.96 -1.65 -3.13
N VAL A 180 21.70 -0.93 -2.29
CA VAL A 180 22.15 -1.43 -0.97
C VAL A 180 20.99 -1.81 -0.05
N SER A 181 19.80 -1.23 -0.27
CA SER A 181 18.61 -1.50 0.52
C SER A 181 18.13 -2.94 0.40
N ASP A 182 18.48 -3.68 -0.66
CA ASP A 182 18.18 -5.12 -0.73
C ASP A 182 18.87 -5.87 0.41
N ILE A 183 20.18 -5.63 0.57
CA ILE A 183 21.00 -6.29 1.59
C ILE A 183 20.55 -5.89 2.99
N ILE A 184 20.27 -4.59 3.21
CA ILE A 184 19.83 -4.09 4.51
C ILE A 184 18.45 -4.64 4.87
N THR A 185 17.51 -4.66 3.93
CA THR A 185 16.17 -5.24 4.10
C THR A 185 16.26 -6.71 4.50
N ARG A 186 17.08 -7.50 3.79
CA ARG A 186 17.30 -8.91 4.12
C ARG A 186 17.91 -9.08 5.52
N ALA A 187 18.87 -8.22 5.89
CA ALA A 187 19.47 -8.23 7.22
C ALA A 187 18.44 -7.86 8.31
N MET A 188 17.54 -6.90 8.04
CA MET A 188 16.44 -6.57 8.94
C MET A 188 15.50 -7.76 9.13
N LEU A 189 15.13 -8.46 8.05
CA LEU A 189 14.30 -9.66 8.10
C LEU A 189 14.97 -10.79 8.91
N VAL A 190 16.29 -10.98 8.77
CA VAL A 190 17.04 -11.94 9.61
C VAL A 190 16.88 -11.63 11.09
N GLU A 191 17.00 -10.37 11.50
CA GLU A 191 16.78 -9.99 12.91
C GLU A 191 15.30 -10.11 13.32
N GLN A 192 14.35 -9.80 12.44
CA GLN A 192 12.92 -10.01 12.69
C GLN A 192 12.60 -11.50 12.92
N HIS A 193 13.17 -12.41 12.12
CA HIS A 193 13.02 -13.86 12.28
C HIS A 193 13.66 -14.39 13.57
N LYS A 194 14.68 -13.72 14.10
CA LYS A 194 15.25 -13.99 15.44
C LYS A 194 14.41 -13.41 16.58
N GLY A 195 13.31 -12.71 16.28
CA GLY A 195 12.47 -11.99 17.25
C GLY A 195 13.00 -10.60 17.63
N ASN A 196 14.12 -10.16 17.06
CA ASN A 196 14.81 -8.90 17.37
C ASN A 196 14.27 -7.72 16.54
N LYS A 197 12.94 -7.50 16.56
CA LYS A 197 12.27 -6.44 15.78
C LYS A 197 12.86 -5.04 16.05
N ALA A 198 13.23 -4.73 17.30
CA ALA A 198 13.88 -3.46 17.65
C ALA A 198 15.26 -3.29 16.99
N LYS A 199 16.05 -4.37 16.92
CA LYS A 199 17.37 -4.35 16.29
C LYS A 199 17.28 -4.07 14.79
N ALA A 200 16.28 -4.66 14.13
CA ALA A 200 16.00 -4.38 12.72
C ALA A 200 15.73 -2.88 12.49
N MET A 201 14.99 -2.22 13.38
CA MET A 201 14.68 -0.79 13.26
C MET A 201 15.90 0.12 13.47
N GLU A 202 16.91 -0.30 14.25
CA GLU A 202 18.16 0.44 14.39
C GLU A 202 18.90 0.62 13.05
N PHE A 203 18.69 -0.28 12.08
CA PHE A 203 19.42 -0.26 10.81
C PHE A 203 19.09 0.96 9.93
N TYR A 204 18.00 1.68 10.21
CA TYR A 204 17.70 2.98 9.61
C TYR A 204 18.79 4.03 9.85
N SER A 205 19.60 3.85 10.89
CA SER A 205 20.73 4.73 11.21
C SER A 205 22.02 4.34 10.48
N LEU A 206 22.00 3.30 9.64
CA LEU A 206 23.18 2.84 8.91
C LEU A 206 23.54 3.85 7.83
N LYS A 207 24.68 4.52 8.00
CA LYS A 207 25.26 5.39 6.97
C LYS A 207 26.14 4.58 6.04
N ILE A 208 25.69 4.32 4.83
CA ILE A 208 26.45 3.58 3.81
C ILE A 208 26.20 4.20 2.44
N ASN A 209 27.10 3.95 1.48
CA ASN A 209 26.87 4.38 0.10
C ASN A 209 25.60 3.69 -0.42
N PRO A 210 24.58 4.42 -0.88
CA PRO A 210 23.34 3.82 -1.39
C PRO A 210 23.56 2.90 -2.60
N ARG A 211 24.67 3.09 -3.34
CA ARG A 211 25.07 2.28 -4.49
C ARG A 211 25.93 1.07 -4.14
N GLU A 212 26.23 0.82 -2.87
CA GLU A 212 27.00 -0.35 -2.46
C GLU A 212 26.19 -1.64 -2.69
N VAL A 213 26.82 -2.64 -3.30
CA VAL A 213 26.17 -3.94 -3.63
C VAL A 213 26.97 -5.14 -3.12
N ASN A 214 28.14 -4.92 -2.52
CA ASN A 214 28.94 -5.98 -1.94
C ASN A 214 28.38 -6.38 -0.56
N ALA A 215 27.68 -7.52 -0.50
CA ALA A 215 27.06 -8.03 0.72
C ALA A 215 28.06 -8.19 1.88
N THR A 216 29.26 -8.75 1.64
CA THR A 216 30.30 -8.89 2.66
C THR A 216 30.62 -7.55 3.34
N LYS A 217 30.77 -6.48 2.56
CA LYS A 217 31.10 -5.14 3.06
C LYS A 217 29.95 -4.52 3.84
N VAL A 218 28.71 -4.65 3.34
CA VAL A 218 27.52 -4.15 4.05
C VAL A 218 27.36 -4.89 5.38
N LEU A 219 27.45 -6.21 5.37
CA LEU A 219 27.33 -7.05 6.56
C LEU A 219 28.44 -6.79 7.57
N ALA A 220 29.69 -6.62 7.14
CA ALA A 220 30.78 -6.26 8.04
C ALA A 220 30.47 -4.94 8.78
N LYS A 221 29.88 -3.97 8.11
CA LYS A 221 29.47 -2.70 8.74
C LYS A 221 28.29 -2.89 9.69
N ILE A 222 27.25 -3.62 9.28
CA ILE A 222 26.06 -3.92 10.10
C ILE A 222 26.48 -4.66 11.37
N ASN A 223 27.19 -5.78 11.23
CA ASN A 223 27.63 -6.63 12.32
C ASN A 223 28.48 -5.85 13.32
N LYS A 224 29.42 -5.02 12.84
CA LYS A 224 30.25 -4.17 13.69
C LYS A 224 29.45 -3.09 14.42
N GLN A 225 28.59 -2.36 13.72
CA GLN A 225 27.87 -1.21 14.28
C GLN A 225 26.80 -1.64 15.28
N TYR A 226 26.03 -2.68 14.96
CA TYR A 226 24.87 -3.09 15.74
C TYR A 226 25.12 -4.30 16.64
N LYS A 227 26.35 -4.83 16.63
CA LYS A 227 26.80 -6.00 17.41
C LYS A 227 25.92 -7.23 17.16
N VAL A 228 25.60 -7.47 15.88
CA VAL A 228 24.86 -8.64 15.40
C VAL A 228 25.80 -9.58 14.64
N ASN A 229 25.35 -10.81 14.43
CA ASN A 229 26.07 -11.80 13.62
C ASN A 229 25.15 -12.29 12.50
N ILE A 230 25.20 -11.59 11.37
CA ILE A 230 24.47 -11.92 10.14
C ILE A 230 25.48 -12.31 9.07
N THR A 231 25.28 -13.46 8.45
CA THR A 231 26.10 -13.98 7.37
C THR A 231 25.38 -13.84 6.03
N GLU A 232 26.12 -13.95 4.92
CA GLU A 232 25.50 -13.96 3.59
C GLU A 232 24.56 -15.15 3.40
N LYS A 233 24.83 -16.28 4.08
CA LYS A 233 23.93 -17.44 4.04
C LYS A 233 22.56 -17.10 4.62
N ASP A 234 22.52 -16.31 5.69
CA ASP A 234 21.27 -15.90 6.34
C ASP A 234 20.42 -15.01 5.42
N LEU A 235 21.05 -14.18 4.57
CA LEU A 235 20.34 -13.31 3.62
C LEU A 235 19.69 -14.05 2.44
N ASN A 236 20.23 -15.23 2.12
CA ASN A 236 19.95 -15.97 0.89
C ASN A 236 19.03 -17.18 1.11
N THR A 237 18.37 -17.26 2.26
CA THR A 237 17.37 -18.29 2.51
C THR A 237 16.13 -18.07 1.62
N LYS A 238 15.39 -19.15 1.38
CA LYS A 238 14.16 -19.09 0.59
C LYS A 238 13.11 -18.22 1.30
N GLU A 239 13.03 -18.35 2.62
CA GLU A 239 12.09 -17.65 3.49
C GLU A 239 12.29 -16.14 3.40
N ILE A 240 13.54 -15.65 3.54
CA ILE A 240 13.86 -14.22 3.42
C ILE A 240 13.55 -13.71 2.01
N SER A 241 13.91 -14.47 0.98
CA SER A 241 13.67 -14.07 -0.40
C SER A 241 12.18 -14.01 -0.75
N ASP A 242 11.39 -14.94 -0.22
CA ASP A 242 9.94 -14.97 -0.39
C ASP A 242 9.26 -13.82 0.36
N GLU A 243 9.73 -13.47 1.56
CA GLU A 243 9.19 -12.34 2.34
C GLU A 243 9.50 -11.00 1.67
N VAL A 244 10.73 -10.78 1.20
CA VAL A 244 11.06 -9.58 0.39
C VAL A 244 10.18 -9.46 -0.86
N ARG A 245 9.89 -10.59 -1.53
CA ARG A 245 9.01 -10.60 -2.70
C ARG A 245 7.57 -10.28 -2.30
N PHE A 246 7.09 -10.91 -1.22
CA PHE A 246 5.75 -10.67 -0.68
C PHE A 246 5.53 -9.18 -0.36
N ASP A 247 6.45 -8.53 0.36
CA ASP A 247 6.30 -7.13 0.73
C ASP A 247 6.28 -6.20 -0.49
N LYS A 248 7.12 -6.49 -1.50
CA LYS A 248 7.13 -5.76 -2.78
C LYS A 248 5.83 -5.95 -3.57
N ASP A 249 5.28 -7.17 -3.56
CA ASP A 249 4.00 -7.48 -4.19
C ASP A 249 2.86 -6.76 -3.45
N MET A 250 2.88 -6.72 -2.11
CA MET A 250 1.90 -5.97 -1.32
C MET A 250 1.99 -4.46 -1.56
N ALA A 251 3.21 -3.90 -1.66
CA ALA A 251 3.41 -2.50 -2.03
C ALA A 251 2.83 -2.20 -3.42
N THR A 252 3.08 -3.09 -4.40
CA THR A 252 2.55 -2.97 -5.76
C THR A 252 1.03 -3.00 -5.77
N LYS A 253 0.43 -4.03 -5.14
CA LYS A 253 -1.02 -4.19 -5.02
C LYS A 253 -1.71 -3.07 -4.26
N SER A 254 -0.99 -2.39 -3.37
CA SER A 254 -1.44 -1.22 -2.63
C SER A 254 -1.15 0.12 -3.35
N MET A 255 -0.70 0.05 -4.62
CA MET A 255 -0.34 1.21 -5.44
C MET A 255 0.68 2.14 -4.77
N VAL A 256 1.61 1.56 -4.02
CA VAL A 256 2.71 2.27 -3.38
C VAL A 256 3.84 2.44 -4.40
N SER A 257 4.09 3.69 -4.77
CA SER A 257 5.11 4.07 -5.75
C SER A 257 6.32 4.77 -5.14
N GLY A 258 6.33 4.98 -3.81
CA GLY A 258 7.42 5.68 -3.12
C GLY A 258 7.39 5.50 -1.61
N THR A 259 8.47 5.93 -0.96
CA THR A 259 8.68 5.75 0.48
C THR A 259 9.06 7.07 1.18
N PRO A 260 8.66 7.28 2.45
CA PRO A 260 7.72 6.44 3.18
C PRO A 260 6.30 6.70 2.68
N THR A 261 5.52 5.63 2.54
CA THR A 261 4.06 5.71 2.41
C THR A 261 3.44 5.20 3.70
N VAL A 262 2.57 6.01 4.29
CA VAL A 262 1.97 5.76 5.60
C VAL A 262 0.46 5.71 5.46
N TYR A 263 -0.16 4.71 6.08
CA TYR A 263 -1.61 4.59 6.22
C TYR A 263 -1.98 4.60 7.70
N VAL A 264 -3.18 5.10 7.98
CA VAL A 264 -3.81 5.10 9.30
C VAL A 264 -5.21 4.54 9.15
N ASP A 265 -5.47 3.40 9.79
CA ASP A 265 -6.76 2.70 9.74
C ASP A 265 -7.22 2.48 8.29
N GLY A 266 -6.37 1.87 7.47
CA GLY A 266 -6.62 1.60 6.06
C GLY A 266 -6.51 2.81 5.12
N VAL A 267 -6.54 4.04 5.64
CA VAL A 267 -6.59 5.27 4.81
C VAL A 267 -5.21 5.90 4.67
N TRP A 268 -4.82 6.25 3.44
CA TRP A 268 -3.53 6.89 3.15
C TRP A 268 -3.40 8.24 3.87
N ASP A 269 -2.27 8.45 4.54
CA ASP A 269 -1.90 9.71 5.18
C ASP A 269 -0.75 10.38 4.43
N PRO A 270 -1.04 11.30 3.48
CA PRO A 270 0.00 12.02 2.75
C PRO A 270 0.88 12.88 3.65
N SER A 271 0.36 13.33 4.81
CA SER A 271 1.12 14.14 5.77
C SER A 271 2.12 13.31 6.58
N ARG A 272 1.92 11.99 6.66
CA ARG A 272 2.70 11.03 7.47
C ARG A 272 2.73 11.39 8.96
N ASN A 273 1.77 12.17 9.44
CA ASN A 273 1.71 12.74 10.79
C ASN A 273 0.35 12.61 11.47
N LYS A 274 -0.66 12.02 10.80
CA LYS A 274 -2.04 11.87 11.33
C LYS A 274 -2.05 11.12 12.66
N TYR A 275 -1.16 10.14 12.83
CA TYR A 275 -1.01 9.35 14.07
C TYR A 275 -0.77 10.22 15.32
N LYS A 276 -0.12 11.39 15.19
CA LYS A 276 0.15 12.30 16.31
C LYS A 276 -1.13 12.82 16.96
N LYS A 277 -2.18 13.03 16.16
CA LYS A 277 -3.49 13.49 16.64
C LYS A 277 -4.27 12.40 17.36
N LEU A 278 -3.91 11.12 17.18
CA LEU A 278 -4.57 9.98 17.80
C LEU A 278 -4.05 9.76 19.22
N ILE A 279 -2.74 9.91 19.41
CA ILE A 279 -2.08 9.85 20.73
C ILE A 279 -2.60 10.94 21.66
N ALA A 280 -2.89 12.13 21.13
CA ALA A 280 -3.35 13.26 21.92
C ALA A 280 -4.80 13.11 22.45
N LYS A 281 -5.58 12.20 21.86
CA LYS A 281 -6.99 11.97 22.23
C LYS A 281 -7.18 10.81 23.23
N SER A 282 -6.14 10.04 23.50
CA SER A 282 -6.18 8.90 24.40
C SER A 282 -5.71 9.18 25.82
N LYS A 283 -5.16 10.38 26.05
CA LYS A 283 -4.89 10.94 27.39
C LYS A 283 -6.09 11.74 27.87
#